data_AF-A0A7R9I1H4-F1
#
_entry.id   AF-A0A7R9I1H4-F1
#
_cell.length_a   1.000
_cell.length_b   1.000
_cell.length_c   1.000
_cell.angle_alpha   90.00
_cell.angle_beta   90.00
_cell.angle_gamma   90.00
#
_symmetry.space_group_name_H-M   'P 1'
#
loop_
_entity.id
_entity.type
_entity.pdbx_description
1 polymer ?
#
loop_
_entity_poly.entity_id
_entity_poly.type
_entity_poly.pdbx_seq_one_letter_code
_entity_poly.pdbx_strand_id
1 'polypeptide(L)'
;MGRSRFESRAPIKKEWENSKSAVRNIEEMGLVYDPNITFKIPKTRELIKPTAEEQDDDMIEEGAHPAPKKEHVAQSIEREARAPRERTFRLPSTQVQWLTYLMDKHGDNYKAMARDGKNYYQDTWKQIRAKINRFKGIPEQYNEYLEKKKNQDSRSPVVECVFRQSHQNNFDQFAQNISCWLTKACSSHSSI
;
A
#
# COMPACT_ATOMS: atom_id res chain seq x y z
N MET A 1 0.73 -9.32 14.42
CA MET A 1 -0.40 -10.12 14.92
C MET A 1 -1.68 -9.56 14.31
N GLY A 2 -2.32 -10.30 13.40
CA GLY A 2 -3.59 -9.86 12.82
C GLY A 2 -4.69 -10.03 13.86
N ARG A 3 -5.38 -8.94 14.19
CA ARG A 3 -6.58 -8.98 15.03
C ARG A 3 -7.53 -10.04 14.49
N SER A 4 -7.93 -10.96 15.36
CA SER A 4 -8.84 -12.03 14.99
C SER A 4 -10.15 -11.40 14.51
N ARG A 5 -10.77 -11.98 13.48
CA ARG A 5 -12.00 -11.47 12.84
C ARG A 5 -13.18 -11.22 13.81
N PHE A 6 -13.07 -11.62 15.07
CA PHE A 6 -14.13 -11.62 16.07
C PHE A 6 -14.08 -10.48 17.10
N GLU A 7 -13.05 -9.62 17.08
CA GLU A 7 -12.88 -8.57 18.10
C GLU A 7 -13.95 -7.48 18.05
N SER A 8 -14.50 -7.17 16.87
CA SER A 8 -15.57 -6.16 16.74
C SER A 8 -16.89 -6.54 17.43
N ARG A 9 -17.06 -7.81 17.81
CA ARG A 9 -18.27 -8.33 18.48
C ARG A 9 -18.08 -8.43 19.99
N ALA A 10 -16.86 -8.17 20.49
CA ALA A 10 -16.53 -8.24 21.91
C ALA A 10 -17.44 -7.38 22.81
N PRO A 11 -17.74 -6.09 22.48
CA PRO A 11 -18.58 -5.28 23.35
C PRO A 11 -20.02 -5.82 23.41
N ILE A 12 -20.58 -6.27 22.28
CA ILE A 12 -21.92 -6.88 22.20
C ILE A 12 -21.97 -8.17 23.02
N LYS A 13 -20.96 -9.04 22.88
CA LYS A 13 -20.92 -10.32 23.58
C LYS A 13 -20.83 -10.16 25.09
N LYS A 14 -20.11 -9.15 25.58
CA LYS A 14 -19.95 -8.84 27.01
C LYS A 14 -21.30 -8.47 27.65
N GLU A 15 -22.13 -7.77 26.89
CA GLU A 15 -23.39 -7.18 27.36
C GLU A 15 -24.62 -8.05 27.07
N TRP A 16 -24.41 -9.20 26.42
CA TRP A 16 -25.47 -10.09 25.98
C TRP A 16 -26.09 -10.86 27.15
N GLU A 17 -27.40 -10.75 27.33
CA GLU A 17 -28.15 -11.48 28.34
C GLU A 17 -28.91 -12.66 27.70
N ASN A 18 -28.59 -13.88 28.10
CA ASN A 18 -29.21 -15.09 27.53
C ASN A 18 -30.70 -15.27 27.90
N SER A 19 -31.17 -14.57 28.93
CA SER A 19 -32.57 -14.62 29.38
C SER A 19 -33.52 -13.78 28.50
N LYS A 20 -32.98 -12.83 27.74
CA LYS A 20 -33.75 -11.92 26.88
C LYS A 20 -33.70 -12.40 25.43
N SER A 21 -34.70 -11.98 24.65
CA SER A 21 -34.70 -12.21 23.20
C SER A 21 -33.57 -11.43 22.52
N ALA A 22 -33.09 -11.94 21.38
CA ALA A 22 -32.03 -11.30 20.62
C ALA A 22 -32.39 -9.86 20.20
N VAL A 23 -33.65 -9.65 19.78
CA VAL A 23 -34.19 -8.34 19.39
C VAL A 23 -34.06 -7.35 20.54
N ARG A 24 -34.56 -7.73 21.73
CA ARG A 24 -34.53 -6.87 22.91
C ARG A 24 -33.11 -6.56 23.38
N ASN A 25 -32.19 -7.52 23.30
CA ASN A 25 -30.78 -7.28 23.63
C ASN A 25 -30.15 -6.22 22.72
N ILE A 26 -30.43 -6.32 21.41
CA ILE A 26 -29.87 -5.43 20.38
C ILE A 26 -30.48 -4.02 20.52
N GLU A 27 -31.79 -3.92 20.72
CA GLU A 27 -32.48 -2.65 20.97
C GLU A 27 -32.01 -1.99 22.27
N GLU A 28 -31.81 -2.74 23.36
CA GLU A 28 -31.31 -2.19 24.63
C GLU A 28 -29.88 -1.63 24.49
N MET A 29 -29.08 -2.15 23.56
CA MET A 29 -27.74 -1.64 23.20
C MET A 29 -27.78 -0.44 22.24
N GLY A 30 -28.95 -0.02 21.77
CA GLY A 30 -29.10 1.06 20.78
C GLY A 30 -28.76 0.63 19.36
N LEU A 31 -28.87 -0.67 19.07
CA LEU A 31 -28.64 -1.25 17.74
C LEU A 31 -29.96 -1.67 17.11
N VAL A 32 -29.97 -1.79 15.78
CA VAL A 32 -31.12 -2.24 15.00
C VAL A 32 -31.01 -3.73 14.69
N TYR A 33 -32.07 -4.50 14.95
CA TYR A 33 -32.11 -5.94 14.63
C TYR A 33 -32.32 -6.20 13.13
N ASP A 34 -33.29 -5.51 12.51
CA ASP A 34 -33.56 -5.61 11.07
C ASP A 34 -33.49 -4.22 10.40
N PRO A 35 -32.45 -3.96 9.58
CA PRO A 35 -32.28 -2.67 8.93
C PRO A 35 -33.35 -2.37 7.87
N ASN A 36 -34.00 -3.38 7.28
CA ASN A 36 -34.99 -3.14 6.22
C ASN A 36 -36.29 -2.57 6.76
N ILE A 37 -36.60 -2.86 8.03
CA ILE A 37 -37.77 -2.31 8.71
C ILE A 37 -37.51 -0.86 9.11
N THR A 38 -36.33 -0.59 9.67
CA THR A 38 -35.93 0.75 10.12
C THR A 38 -35.63 1.69 8.95
N PHE A 39 -34.91 1.22 7.94
CA PHE A 39 -34.60 1.96 6.73
C PHE A 39 -35.47 1.46 5.57
N LYS A 40 -36.65 2.06 5.40
CA LYS A 40 -37.50 1.81 4.24
C LYS A 40 -36.82 2.39 2.99
N ILE A 41 -36.07 1.55 2.26
CA ILE A 41 -35.46 1.96 0.98
C ILE A 41 -36.58 2.05 -0.06
N PRO A 42 -36.84 3.24 -0.64
CA PRO A 42 -37.90 3.40 -1.62
C PRO A 42 -37.58 2.58 -2.86
N LYS A 43 -38.60 1.92 -3.41
CA LYS A 43 -38.44 1.17 -4.67
C LYS A 43 -38.34 2.15 -5.83
N THR A 44 -37.58 1.79 -6.86
CA THR A 44 -37.41 2.61 -8.08
C THR A 44 -38.75 3.04 -8.70
N ARG A 45 -39.82 2.23 -8.55
CA ARG A 45 -41.18 2.57 -9.02
C ARG A 45 -41.85 3.68 -8.22
N GLU A 46 -41.56 3.79 -6.92
CA GLU A 46 -42.07 4.84 -6.04
C GLU A 46 -41.38 6.18 -6.34
N LEU A 47 -40.10 6.13 -6.75
CA LEU A 47 -39.33 7.31 -7.17
C LEU A 47 -39.71 7.84 -8.57
N ILE A 48 -40.38 7.03 -9.42
CA ILE A 48 -40.73 7.38 -10.80
C ILE A 48 -42.20 7.85 -10.95
N LYS A 49 -43.02 7.78 -9.90
CA LYS A 49 -44.40 8.29 -9.98
C LYS A 49 -44.38 9.81 -10.22
N PRO A 50 -44.99 10.31 -11.33
CA PRO A 50 -45.16 11.74 -11.51
C PRO A 50 -46.11 12.24 -10.41
N THR A 51 -45.66 13.25 -9.67
CA THR A 51 -46.39 13.98 -8.61
C THR A 51 -47.80 14.36 -9.05
N ALA A 52 -48.77 13.52 -8.74
CA ALA A 52 -50.20 13.79 -8.87
C ALA A 52 -50.97 12.81 -7.99
N GLU A 53 -50.63 12.77 -6.70
CA GLU A 53 -51.48 12.29 -5.61
C GLU A 53 -50.73 12.65 -4.34
N GLU A 54 -51.37 13.46 -3.50
CA GLU A 54 -51.00 13.69 -2.11
C GLU A 54 -50.90 12.31 -1.45
N GLN A 55 -49.68 11.83 -1.27
CA GLN A 55 -49.41 10.61 -0.51
C GLN A 55 -48.70 11.07 0.73
N ASP A 56 -49.53 11.27 1.75
CA ASP A 56 -49.24 11.10 3.16
C ASP A 56 -47.74 11.12 3.45
N ASP A 57 -47.27 12.25 4.01
CA ASP A 57 -46.16 12.21 4.94
C ASP A 57 -46.55 11.13 5.97
N ASP A 58 -46.15 9.89 5.71
CA ASP A 58 -45.87 8.89 6.71
C ASP A 58 -44.75 9.52 7.53
N MET A 59 -45.13 10.48 8.37
CA MET A 59 -44.46 10.79 9.61
C MET A 59 -44.29 9.42 10.24
N ILE A 60 -43.09 8.85 10.06
CA ILE A 60 -42.59 7.86 10.99
C ILE A 60 -42.78 8.58 12.30
N GLU A 61 -43.81 8.16 13.03
CA GLU A 61 -44.00 8.52 14.42
C GLU A 61 -42.60 8.32 15.00
N GLU A 62 -41.90 9.42 15.29
CA GLU A 62 -40.75 9.42 16.19
C GLU A 62 -41.36 9.08 17.56
N GLY A 63 -41.96 7.89 17.66
CA GLY A 63 -42.43 7.30 18.88
C GLY A 63 -41.17 7.19 19.67
N ALA A 64 -41.03 8.11 20.62
CA ALA A 64 -39.83 8.35 21.41
C ALA A 64 -39.27 7.00 21.84
N HIS A 65 -38.32 6.48 21.06
CA HIS A 65 -37.77 5.18 21.35
C HIS A 65 -37.08 5.36 22.70
N PRO A 66 -37.45 4.57 23.71
CA PRO A 66 -36.91 4.75 25.04
C PRO A 66 -35.39 4.73 24.93
N ALA A 67 -34.74 5.72 25.54
CA ALA A 67 -33.29 5.87 25.47
C ALA A 67 -32.62 4.51 25.75
N PRO A 68 -31.67 4.08 24.90
CA PRO A 68 -31.08 2.75 25.02
C PRO A 68 -30.38 2.61 26.38
N LYS A 69 -30.69 1.53 27.10
CA LYS A 69 -30.16 1.28 28.45
C LYS A 69 -28.65 1.05 28.46
N LYS A 70 -28.11 0.56 27.35
CA LYS A 70 -26.73 0.12 27.17
C LYS A 70 -26.05 0.89 26.03
N GLU A 71 -26.29 2.19 25.93
CA GLU A 71 -25.77 3.06 24.86
C GLU A 71 -24.23 3.02 24.71
N HIS A 72 -23.51 2.78 25.81
CA HIS A 72 -22.05 2.69 25.81
C HIS A 72 -21.50 1.62 24.84
N VAL A 73 -22.29 0.59 24.52
CA VAL A 73 -21.94 -0.43 23.53
C VAL A 73 -21.82 0.20 22.15
N ALA A 74 -22.84 0.95 21.70
CA ALA A 74 -22.83 1.66 20.43
C ALA A 74 -21.65 2.64 20.36
N GLN A 75 -21.45 3.45 21.39
CA GLN A 75 -20.33 4.40 21.47
C GLN A 75 -18.96 3.72 21.40
N SER A 76 -18.81 2.53 22.00
CA SER A 76 -17.56 1.76 21.94
C SER A 76 -17.27 1.24 20.53
N ILE A 77 -18.30 0.77 19.82
CA ILE A 77 -18.21 0.27 18.45
C ILE A 77 -17.88 1.42 17.49
N GLU A 78 -18.52 2.58 17.66
CA GLU A 78 -18.22 3.78 16.87
C GLU A 78 -16.77 4.24 17.06
N ARG A 79 -16.29 4.26 18.31
CA ARG A 79 -14.90 4.63 18.62
C ARG A 79 -13.92 3.66 17.97
N GLU A 80 -14.19 2.35 18.03
CA GLU A 80 -13.36 1.33 17.37
C GLU A 80 -13.40 1.47 15.84
N ALA A 81 -14.57 1.70 15.27
CA ALA A 81 -14.74 1.88 13.83
C ALA A 81 -14.02 3.14 13.31
N ARG A 82 -13.99 4.21 14.10
CA ARG A 82 -13.28 5.45 13.77
C ARG A 82 -11.77 5.36 13.92
N ALA A 83 -11.26 4.39 14.70
CA ALA A 83 -9.83 4.23 14.89
C ALA A 83 -9.12 3.92 13.55
N PRO A 84 -7.98 4.58 13.24
CA PRO A 84 -7.27 4.36 12.00
C PRO A 84 -6.78 2.91 11.93
N ARG A 85 -7.09 2.21 10.83
CA ARG A 85 -6.66 0.84 10.61
C ARG A 85 -5.37 0.80 9.80
N GLU A 86 -4.36 0.14 10.32
CA GLU A 86 -3.11 -0.12 9.60
C GLU A 86 -3.34 -1.00 8.37
N ARG A 87 -2.68 -0.67 7.25
CA ARG A 87 -2.73 -1.47 6.03
C ARG A 87 -1.75 -2.65 6.14
N THR A 88 -2.27 -3.84 6.42
CA THR A 88 -1.49 -5.09 6.51
C THR A 88 -1.30 -5.81 5.18
N PHE A 89 -1.64 -5.17 4.06
CA PHE A 89 -1.55 -5.79 2.73
C PHE A 89 -0.09 -6.11 2.37
N ARG A 90 0.16 -7.35 1.92
CA ARG A 90 1.47 -7.83 1.45
C ARG A 90 1.28 -8.57 0.13
N LEU A 91 2.24 -8.44 -0.78
CA LEU A 91 2.25 -9.21 -2.02
C LEU A 91 2.78 -10.63 -1.78
N PRO A 92 2.28 -11.64 -2.51
CA PRO A 92 2.82 -12.98 -2.44
C PRO A 92 4.27 -13.01 -2.96
N SER A 93 5.10 -13.89 -2.40
CA SER A 93 6.53 -13.97 -2.70
C SER A 93 6.83 -14.19 -4.19
N THR A 94 6.08 -15.07 -4.87
CA THR A 94 6.20 -15.31 -6.31
C THR A 94 5.98 -14.04 -7.13
N GLN A 95 5.01 -13.21 -6.73
CA GLN A 95 4.75 -11.94 -7.42
C GLN A 95 5.85 -10.93 -7.17
N VAL A 96 6.41 -10.88 -5.97
CA VAL A 96 7.59 -10.05 -5.66
C VAL A 96 8.79 -10.47 -6.50
N GLN A 97 9.09 -11.76 -6.60
CA GLN A 97 10.18 -12.28 -7.43
C GLN A 97 10.01 -11.94 -8.91
N TRP A 98 8.79 -12.06 -9.44
CA TRP A 98 8.49 -11.71 -10.82
C TRP A 98 8.65 -10.20 -11.08
N LEU A 99 8.16 -9.34 -10.18
CA LEU A 99 8.28 -7.89 -10.31
C LEU A 99 9.73 -7.41 -10.19
N THR A 100 10.49 -7.95 -9.23
CA THR A 100 11.92 -7.63 -9.05
C THR A 100 12.72 -8.00 -10.29
N TYR A 101 12.50 -9.19 -10.87
CA TYR A 101 13.10 -9.57 -12.15
C TYR A 101 12.80 -8.58 -13.28
N LEU A 102 11.55 -8.11 -13.40
CA LEU A 102 11.19 -7.14 -14.44
C LEU A 102 11.89 -5.79 -14.23
N MET A 103 11.96 -5.32 -12.99
CA MET A 103 12.63 -4.07 -12.62
C MET A 103 14.14 -4.13 -12.86
N ASP A 104 14.77 -5.26 -12.56
CA ASP A 104 16.22 -5.42 -12.75
C ASP A 104 16.59 -5.52 -14.24
N LYS A 105 15.74 -6.16 -15.05
CA LYS A 105 16.00 -6.34 -16.49
C LYS A 105 15.64 -5.13 -17.34
N HIS A 106 14.49 -4.50 -17.08
CA HIS A 106 13.91 -3.47 -17.96
C HIS A 106 13.88 -2.06 -17.34
N GLY A 107 14.17 -1.93 -16.04
CA GLY A 107 14.13 -0.64 -15.34
C GLY A 107 12.70 -0.07 -15.26
N ASP A 108 12.49 1.14 -15.78
CA ASP A 108 11.18 1.81 -15.83
C ASP A 108 10.47 1.65 -17.20
N ASN A 109 11.00 0.82 -18.11
CA ASN A 109 10.43 0.63 -19.44
C ASN A 109 9.27 -0.38 -19.44
N TYR A 110 8.08 0.05 -19.01
CA TYR A 110 6.89 -0.83 -18.89
C TYR A 110 6.44 -1.47 -20.21
N LYS A 111 6.66 -0.80 -21.35
CA LYS A 111 6.33 -1.37 -22.68
C LYS A 111 7.24 -2.55 -23.02
N ALA A 112 8.51 -2.52 -22.60
CA ALA A 112 9.44 -3.62 -22.78
C ALA A 112 9.09 -4.79 -21.84
N MET A 113 8.70 -4.49 -20.60
CA MET A 113 8.23 -5.51 -19.65
C MET A 113 7.03 -6.31 -20.17
N ALA A 114 6.06 -5.64 -20.81
CA ALA A 114 4.89 -6.30 -21.38
C ALA A 114 5.25 -7.29 -22.49
N ARG A 115 6.37 -7.05 -23.21
CA ARG A 115 6.90 -7.90 -24.27
C ARG A 115 7.90 -8.94 -23.75
N ASP A 116 8.16 -9.00 -22.45
CA ASP A 116 9.10 -9.95 -21.89
C ASP A 116 8.57 -11.39 -21.98
N GLY A 117 9.44 -12.35 -22.32
CA GLY A 117 9.05 -13.75 -22.44
C GLY A 117 8.54 -14.38 -21.14
N LYS A 118 8.90 -13.83 -19.96
CA LYS A 118 8.37 -14.30 -18.68
C LYS A 118 7.00 -13.71 -18.32
N ASN A 119 6.42 -12.87 -19.17
CA ASN A 119 5.06 -12.36 -19.02
C ASN A 119 4.03 -13.41 -19.51
N TYR A 120 3.94 -14.54 -18.81
CA TYR A 120 3.09 -15.67 -19.21
C TYR A 120 1.59 -15.30 -19.28
N TYR A 121 1.12 -14.52 -18.32
CA TYR A 121 -0.27 -14.06 -18.24
C TYR A 121 -0.59 -12.89 -19.18
N GLN A 122 0.37 -12.48 -20.01
CA GLN A 122 0.18 -11.42 -21.01
C GLN A 122 -0.31 -10.11 -20.38
N ASP A 123 0.21 -9.75 -19.21
CA ASP A 123 -0.16 -8.49 -18.56
C ASP A 123 0.19 -7.31 -19.46
N THR A 124 -0.76 -6.39 -19.59
CA THR A 124 -0.54 -5.12 -20.30
C THR A 124 0.43 -4.24 -19.52
N TRP A 125 1.14 -3.35 -20.22
CA TRP A 125 2.08 -2.40 -19.59
C TRP A 125 1.43 -1.57 -18.46
N LYS A 126 0.14 -1.23 -18.56
CA LYS A 126 -0.62 -0.52 -17.52
C LYS A 126 -0.78 -1.38 -16.27
N GLN A 127 -1.10 -2.67 -16.43
CA GLN A 127 -1.25 -3.60 -15.32
C GLN A 127 0.09 -3.86 -14.63
N ILE A 128 1.17 -4.04 -15.39
CA ILE A 128 2.53 -4.19 -14.85
C ILE A 128 2.92 -2.93 -14.06
N ARG A 129 2.70 -1.74 -14.61
CA ARG A 129 2.92 -0.47 -13.91
C ARG A 129 2.14 -0.39 -12.60
N ALA A 130 0.86 -0.77 -12.62
CA ALA A 130 0.03 -0.79 -11.41
C ALA A 130 0.55 -1.81 -10.38
N LYS A 131 1.01 -2.98 -10.80
CA LYS A 131 1.62 -3.99 -9.92
C LYS A 131 2.93 -3.47 -9.30
N ILE A 132 3.80 -2.83 -10.09
CA ILE A 132 5.04 -2.20 -9.60
C ILE A 132 4.73 -1.06 -8.63
N ASN A 133 3.75 -0.20 -8.93
CA ASN A 133 3.36 0.88 -8.01
C ASN A 133 2.80 0.33 -6.69
N ARG A 134 2.00 -0.75 -6.75
CA ARG A 134 1.55 -1.45 -5.54
C ARG A 134 2.72 -2.01 -4.74
N PHE A 135 3.72 -2.59 -5.41
CA PHE A 135 4.92 -3.11 -4.76
C PHE A 135 5.75 -2.01 -4.09
N LYS A 136 6.01 -0.88 -4.80
CA LYS A 136 6.68 0.31 -4.25
C LYS A 136 5.92 0.90 -3.05
N GLY A 137 4.60 0.77 -3.02
CA GLY A 137 3.76 1.21 -1.91
C GLY A 137 3.83 0.34 -0.64
N ILE A 138 4.51 -0.81 -0.68
CA ILE A 138 4.72 -1.69 0.48
C ILE A 138 6.18 -1.52 0.92
N PRO A 139 6.47 -0.65 1.90
CA PRO A 139 7.85 -0.30 2.26
C PRO A 139 8.63 -1.52 2.77
N GLU A 140 7.99 -2.42 3.51
CA GLU A 140 8.65 -3.64 4.04
C GLU A 140 9.28 -4.49 2.92
N GLN A 141 8.49 -4.86 1.90
CA GLN A 141 8.98 -5.71 0.82
C GLN A 141 9.88 -4.95 -0.16
N TYR A 142 9.66 -3.65 -0.33
CA TYR A 142 10.46 -2.84 -1.24
C TYR A 142 11.85 -2.54 -0.65
N ASN A 143 11.95 -2.30 0.65
CA ASN A 143 13.22 -2.07 1.33
C ASN A 143 14.12 -3.31 1.26
N GLU A 144 13.57 -4.51 1.47
CA GLU A 144 14.31 -5.77 1.28
C GLU A 144 14.90 -5.90 -0.13
N TYR A 145 14.16 -5.46 -1.15
CA TYR A 145 14.66 -5.43 -2.53
C TYR A 145 15.80 -4.41 -2.71
N LEU A 146 15.68 -3.21 -2.15
CA LEU A 146 16.72 -2.18 -2.23
C LEU A 146 18.02 -2.63 -1.55
N GLU A 147 17.93 -3.29 -0.40
CA GLU A 147 19.08 -3.87 0.29
C GLU A 147 19.76 -4.94 -0.56
N LYS A 148 18.98 -5.86 -1.16
CA LYS A 148 19.50 -6.88 -2.08
C LYS A 148 20.21 -6.26 -3.28
N LYS A 149 19.63 -5.19 -3.85
CA LYS A 149 20.21 -4.50 -5.01
C LYS A 149 21.54 -3.82 -4.66
N LYS A 150 21.61 -3.09 -3.54
CA LYS A 150 22.87 -2.50 -3.04
C LYS A 150 23.97 -3.56 -2.84
N ASN A 151 23.60 -4.70 -2.29
CA ASN A 151 24.53 -5.81 -2.10
C ASN A 151 25.00 -6.41 -3.44
N GLN A 152 24.13 -6.51 -4.44
CA GLN A 152 24.50 -6.98 -5.77
C GLN A 152 25.43 -6.00 -6.49
N ASP A 153 25.17 -4.70 -6.40
CA ASP A 153 26.02 -3.67 -7.01
C ASP A 153 27.45 -3.73 -6.43
N SER A 154 27.59 -3.90 -5.11
CA SER A 154 28.90 -4.05 -4.45
C SER A 154 29.67 -5.32 -4.84
N ARG A 155 28.98 -6.33 -5.40
CA ARG A 155 29.54 -7.65 -5.72
C ARG A 155 29.80 -7.84 -7.22
N SER A 156 29.50 -6.84 -8.04
CA SER A 156 29.74 -6.90 -9.48
C SER A 156 31.23 -6.69 -9.78
N PRO A 157 31.92 -7.64 -10.45
CA PRO A 157 33.34 -7.49 -10.81
C PRO A 157 33.60 -6.31 -11.76
N VAL A 158 32.54 -5.74 -12.35
CA VAL A 158 32.64 -4.59 -13.26
C VAL A 158 32.90 -3.30 -12.48
N VAL A 159 32.32 -3.11 -11.29
CA VAL A 159 32.60 -1.90 -10.47
C VAL A 159 33.96 -1.97 -9.79
N GLU A 160 34.45 -3.15 -9.44
CA GLU A 160 35.80 -3.35 -8.92
C GLU A 160 36.87 -3.03 -9.97
N CYS A 161 36.61 -3.37 -11.24
CA CYS A 161 37.45 -3.00 -12.38
C CYS A 161 37.45 -1.48 -12.64
N VAL A 162 36.27 -0.84 -12.65
CA VAL A 162 36.15 0.63 -12.84
C VAL A 162 36.81 1.40 -11.70
N PHE A 163 36.67 0.95 -10.45
CA PHE A 163 37.35 1.54 -9.30
C PHE A 163 38.88 1.36 -9.39
N ARG A 164 39.36 0.19 -9.82
CA ARG A 164 40.79 -0.06 -10.07
C ARG A 164 41.36 0.78 -11.22
N GLN A 165 40.62 0.97 -12.32
CA GLN A 165 41.06 1.80 -13.44
C GLN A 165 41.20 3.29 -13.06
N SER A 166 40.33 3.83 -12.20
CA SER A 166 40.43 5.24 -11.79
C SER A 166 41.69 5.51 -10.95
N HIS A 167 42.07 4.58 -10.07
CA HIS A 167 43.30 4.65 -9.29
C HIS A 167 44.56 4.55 -10.17
N GLN A 168 44.54 3.70 -11.20
CA GLN A 168 45.64 3.58 -12.18
C GLN A 168 45.81 4.89 -12.97
N ASN A 169 44.71 5.43 -13.52
CA ASN A 169 44.73 6.66 -14.32
C ASN A 169 45.21 7.89 -13.53
N ASN A 170 44.92 7.96 -12.23
CA ASN A 170 45.37 9.05 -11.35
C ASN A 170 46.88 8.93 -11.02
N PHE A 171 47.40 7.71 -10.89
CA PHE A 171 48.83 7.45 -10.70
C PHE A 171 49.65 7.76 -11.96
N ASP A 172 49.13 7.39 -13.13
CA ASP A 172 49.76 7.67 -14.43
C ASP A 172 49.79 9.17 -14.74
N GLN A 173 48.74 9.92 -14.40
CA GLN A 173 48.71 11.39 -14.53
C GLN A 173 49.74 12.07 -13.61
N PHE A 174 49.94 11.55 -12.39
CA PHE A 174 50.94 12.05 -11.45
C PHE A 174 52.38 11.79 -11.95
N ALA A 175 52.63 10.60 -12.50
CA ALA A 175 53.92 10.23 -13.09
C ALA A 175 54.26 11.10 -14.32
N GLN A 176 53.29 11.40 -15.18
CA GLN A 176 53.46 12.30 -16.33
C GLN A 176 53.75 13.75 -15.91
N ASN A 177 53.09 14.23 -14.86
CA ASN A 177 53.35 15.57 -14.31
C ASN A 177 54.75 15.70 -13.72
N ILE A 178 55.24 14.67 -13.02
CA ILE A 178 56.62 14.64 -12.49
C ILE A 178 57.65 14.59 -13.64
N SER A 179 57.42 13.77 -14.67
CA SER A 179 58.36 13.68 -15.80
C SER A 179 58.43 14.98 -16.60
N CYS A 180 57.31 15.68 -16.80
CA CYS A 180 57.25 17.01 -17.42
C CYS A 180 57.97 18.08 -16.59
N TRP A 181 57.97 17.96 -15.25
CA TRP A 181 58.66 18.89 -14.37
C TRP A 181 60.18 18.72 -14.44
N LEU A 182 60.67 17.47 -14.47
CA LEU A 182 62.10 17.15 -14.61
C LEU A 182 62.68 17.55 -15.97
N THR A 183 61.92 17.41 -17.06
CA THR A 183 62.38 17.82 -18.40
C THR A 183 62.38 19.34 -18.58
N LYS A 184 61.40 20.07 -18.02
CA LYS A 184 61.41 21.55 -18.01
C LYS A 184 62.53 22.15 -17.17
N ALA A 185 63.00 21.46 -16.13
CA ALA A 185 64.13 21.90 -15.31
C ALA A 185 65.50 21.74 -16.01
N CYS A 186 65.65 20.81 -16.95
CA CYS A 186 66.89 20.65 -17.73
C CYS A 186 67.02 21.64 -18.89
N SER A 187 65.92 22.07 -19.52
CA SER A 187 65.96 22.95 -20.70
C SER A 187 66.28 24.42 -20.39
N SER A 188 66.26 24.85 -19.12
CA SER A 188 66.59 26.21 -18.71
C SER A 188 68.09 26.47 -18.48
N HIS A 189 68.95 25.47 -18.72
CA HIS A 189 70.41 25.55 -18.54
C HIS A 189 71.23 25.58 -19.86
N SER A 190 70.58 25.64 -21.03
CA SER A 190 71.25 25.65 -22.35
C SER A 190 70.98 26.91 -23.19
N SER A 191 70.87 28.07 -22.56
CA SER A 191 70.89 29.37 -23.27
C SER A 191 71.82 30.34 -22.57
N ILE A 192 73.11 30.16 -22.83
CA ILE A 192 74.19 31.15 -22.65
C ILE A 192 75.04 31.08 -23.91
#